data_AF-A0A5K1ARU2-F1
#
_entry.id   AF-A0A5K1ARU2-F1
#
_cell.length_a   1.000
_cell.length_b   1.000
_cell.length_c   1.000
_cell.angle_alpha   90.00
_cell.angle_beta   90.00
_cell.angle_gamma   90.00
#
_symmetry.space_group_name_H-M   'P 1'
#
loop_
_entity.id
_entity.type
_entity.pdbx_description
1 polymer ?
#
loop_
_entity_poly.entity_id
_entity_poly.type
_entity_poly.pdbx_seq_one_letter_code
_entity_poly.pdbx_strand_id
1 'polypeptide(L)' 'MDEKNEVEKIDEIMLPGFRFHPTDEELVGFYLKRKVQQKPLSVELIKQLDIYKYDPWDLP' A
#
# COMPACT_ATOMS: atom_id res chain seq x y z
N MET A 1 -18.67 4.89 -11.66
CA MET A 1 -17.49 5.09 -12.53
C MET A 1 -16.71 6.19 -11.84
N ASP A 2 -15.54 6.00 -11.21
CA ASP A 2 -14.26 5.77 -11.89
C ASP A 2 -13.07 5.50 -10.93
N GLU A 3 -13.23 4.89 -9.75
CA GLU A 3 -12.06 4.64 -8.86
C GLU A 3 -11.07 3.61 -9.41
N LYS A 4 -11.56 2.59 -10.14
CA LYS A 4 -10.70 1.59 -10.80
C LYS A 4 -9.83 2.19 -11.91
N ASN A 5 -10.31 3.23 -12.57
CA ASN A 5 -9.62 3.87 -13.70
C ASN A 5 -8.43 4.74 -13.26
N GLU A 6 -8.39 5.22 -12.00
CA GLU A 6 -7.27 6.01 -11.50
C GLU A 6 -6.11 5.15 -10.98
N VAL A 7 -6.41 4.01 -10.35
CA VAL A 7 -5.37 3.07 -9.87
C VAL A 7 -4.57 2.49 -11.05
N GLU A 8 -5.27 2.09 -12.12
CA GLU A 8 -4.63 1.60 -13.36
C GLU A 8 -3.76 2.68 -14.04
N LYS A 9 -4.14 3.96 -13.94
CA LYS A 9 -3.35 5.09 -14.46
C LYS A 9 -2.08 5.38 -13.66
N ILE A 10 -2.09 5.15 -12.35
CA ILE A 10 -0.91 5.38 -11.49
C ILE A 10 0.17 4.35 -11.81
N ASP A 11 -0.20 3.10 -12.08
CA ASP A 11 0.72 2.06 -12.53
C ASP A 11 1.37 2.40 -13.89
N GLU A 12 0.64 3.08 -14.79
CA GLU A 12 1.19 3.61 -16.06
C GLU A 12 2.14 4.81 -15.88
N ILE A 13 2.05 5.57 -14.76
CA ILE A 13 2.85 6.79 -14.52
C ILE A 13 4.09 6.50 -13.65
N MET A 14 4.28 5.27 -13.15
CA MET A 14 5.36 4.97 -12.24
C MET A 14 6.73 5.11 -12.93
N LEU A 15 7.44 6.19 -12.61
CA LEU A 15 8.74 6.49 -13.22
C LEU A 15 9.77 5.42 -12.84
N PRO A 16 10.65 5.02 -13.77
CA PRO A 16 11.74 4.10 -13.47
C PRO A 16 12.55 4.56 -12.27
N GLY A 17 12.72 3.67 -11.29
CA GLY A 17 13.45 3.94 -10.05
C GLY A 17 12.60 4.49 -8.90
N PHE A 18 11.37 4.95 -9.16
CA PHE A 18 10.42 5.25 -8.08
C PHE A 18 9.90 3.93 -7.50
N ARG A 19 10.01 3.77 -6.19
CA ARG A 19 9.60 2.54 -5.48
C ARG A 19 9.02 2.90 -4.13
N PHE A 20 8.25 1.98 -3.57
CA PHE A 20 7.82 2.07 -2.18
C PHE A 20 9.04 1.87 -1.26
N HIS A 21 9.54 2.95 -0.68
CA HIS A 21 10.66 2.95 0.26
C HIS A 21 10.41 3.96 1.40
N PRO A 22 9.38 3.73 2.24
CA PRO A 22 9.04 4.62 3.33
C PRO A 22 10.05 4.52 4.48
N THR A 23 10.17 5.59 5.25
CA THR A 23 10.81 5.60 6.57
C THR A 23 9.89 5.00 7.64
N ASP A 24 10.46 4.65 8.81
CA ASP A 24 9.67 4.15 9.95
C ASP A 24 8.60 5.15 10.41
N GLU A 25 8.95 6.44 10.40
CA GLU A 25 8.04 7.52 10.77
C GLU A 25 6.86 7.62 9.80
N GLU A 26 7.10 7.41 8.51
CA GLU A 26 6.05 7.38 7.50
C GLU A 26 5.18 6.11 7.63
N LEU A 27 5.78 4.93 7.83
CA LEU A 27 5.05 3.69 8.04
C LEU A 27 4.04 3.80 9.19
N VAL A 28 4.48 4.30 10.34
CA VAL A 28 3.63 4.41 11.53
C VAL A 28 2.72 5.64 11.45
N GLY A 29 3.31 6.81 11.21
CA GLY A 29 2.63 8.11 11.30
C GLY A 29 1.69 8.39 10.13
N PHE A 30 1.97 7.85 8.94
CA PHE A 30 1.14 8.03 7.75
C PHE A 30 0.26 6.81 7.48
N TYR A 31 0.83 5.63 7.28
CA TYR A 31 0.09 4.46 6.78
C TYR A 31 -0.72 3.77 7.87
N LEU A 32 -0.07 3.33 8.95
CA LEU A 32 -0.74 2.63 10.05
C LEU A 32 -1.78 3.52 10.73
N LYS A 33 -1.41 4.77 11.04
CA LYS A 33 -2.33 5.74 11.65
C LYS A 33 -3.58 5.97 10.81
N ARG A 34 -3.46 6.10 9.49
CA ARG A 34 -4.63 6.26 8.60
C ARG A 34 -5.50 5.01 8.58
N LYS A 35 -4.90 3.82 8.54
CA LYS A 35 -5.63 2.55 8.60
C LYS A 35 -6.47 2.44 9.88
N VAL A 36 -5.89 2.75 11.03
CA VAL A 36 -6.61 2.75 12.32
C VAL A 36 -7.73 3.80 12.35
N GLN A 37 -7.51 4.96 11.72
CA GLN A 37 -8.52 6.03 11.61
C GLN A 37 -9.55 5.80 10.51
N GLN A 38 -9.52 4.67 9.79
CA GLN A 38 -10.37 4.39 8.62
C GLN A 38 -10.32 5.49 7.57
N LYS A 39 -9.17 6.17 7.44
CA LYS A 39 -8.97 7.18 6.40
C LYS A 39 -8.55 6.49 5.10
N PRO A 40 -9.14 6.88 3.95
CA PRO A 40 -8.78 6.29 2.67
C PRO A 40 -7.30 6.57 2.35
N LEU A 41 -6.63 5.54 1.83
CA LEU A 41 -5.31 5.67 1.22
C LEU A 41 -5.53 5.74 -0.30
N SER A 42 -4.87 6.69 -0.96
CA SER A 42 -5.00 6.90 -2.41
C SER A 42 -4.44 5.74 -3.24
N VAL A 43 -3.62 4.88 -2.64
CA VAL A 43 -3.03 3.70 -3.30
C VAL A 43 -3.09 2.51 -2.36
N GLU A 44 -3.60 1.39 -2.84
CA GLU A 44 -3.68 0.13 -2.08
C GLU A 44 -2.34 -0.64 -2.12
N LEU A 45 -1.28 -0.01 -1.60
CA LEU A 45 0.08 -0.57 -1.60
C LEU A 45 0.27 -1.69 -0.58
N ILE A 46 -0.38 -1.60 0.59
CA ILE A 46 -0.21 -2.54 1.70
C ILE A 46 -1.45 -3.41 1.82
N LYS A 47 -1.35 -4.66 1.39
CA LYS A 47 -2.45 -5.65 1.47
C LYS A 47 -2.76 -6.05 2.91
N GLN A 48 -4.02 -6.38 3.18
CA GLN A 48 -4.45 -6.93 4.46
C GLN A 48 -4.36 -8.46 4.44
N LEU A 49 -3.59 -9.01 5.37
CA LEU A 49 -3.39 -10.45 5.51
C LEU A 49 -3.20 -10.81 6.98
N ASP A 50 -3.70 -11.98 7.38
CA ASP A 50 -3.34 -12.60 8.65
C ASP A 50 -2.05 -13.39 8.48
N ILE A 51 -0.92 -12.72 8.69
CA ILE A 51 0.43 -13.24 8.41
C ILE A 51 0.78 -14.49 9.21
N TYR A 52 0.10 -14.76 10.34
CA TYR A 52 0.41 -15.91 11.19
C TYR A 52 -0.16 -17.23 10.67
N LYS A 53 -0.96 -17.20 9.60
CA LYS A 53 -1.52 -18.39 8.93
C LYS A 53 -0.64 -18.93 7.80
N TYR A 54 0.44 -18.25 7.49
CA TYR A 54 1.28 -18.54 6.33
C TYR A 54 2.72 -18.75 6.76
N ASP A 55 3.43 -19.61 6.04
CA ASP A 55 4.88 -19.64 6.19
C ASP A 55 5.49 -18.40 5.52
N PRO A 56 6.64 -17.89 5.98
CA PRO A 56 7.25 -16.68 5.42
C PRO A 56 7.54 -16.75 3.91
N TRP A 57 7.79 -17.95 3.37
CA TRP A 57 8.04 -18.17 1.94
C TRP A 57 6.77 -18.28 1.09
N ASP A 58 5.59 -18.43 1.71
CA ASP A 58 4.31 -18.38 1.02
C ASP A 58 3.83 -16.94 0.77
N LEU A 59 4.51 -15.97 1.40
CA LEU A 59 4.25 -14.56 1.20
C LEU A 59 5.01 -14.06 -0.04
N PRO A 60 4.34 -13.35 -0.98
CA PRO A 60 4.95 -12.83 -2.21
C PRO A 60 5.95 -11.70 -1.98
#